data_AF-A0A926YRU8-F1
#
_entry.id   AF-A0A926YRU8-F1
#
_cell.length_a   1.000
_cell.length_b   1.000
_cell.length_c   1.000
_cell.angle_alpha   90.00
_cell.angle_beta   90.00
_cell.angle_gamma   90.00
#
_symmetry.space_group_name_H-M   'P 1'
#
loop_
_entity.id
_entity.type
_entity.pdbx_description
1 polymer ?
#
loop_
_entity_poly.entity_id
_entity_poly.type
_entity_poly.pdbx_seq_one_letter_code
_entity_poly.pdbx_strand_id
1 'polypeptide(L)'
;MPKRRDFLLGSAATAATAALLPKAIAQEAPPTRPEMAALQEGYVGQYQGGVYLLPATDETVQWGWFNNAEPPRARIRSGDTVVMETMMASLNQVLPGVSIEEITRLRVDNPGRGPHSVTGPIFVEGAEPGDVLKVRINRIVPRSYGANWNLPGSLNLGQFPTLFPEPQVKHFYLDLKRGVTEFLPGIELPVRPFPGIIGVARAESGQYSTVPPGPFGGNLDCRELVEGTTIYLPVFVEGALLWSGDSHAVQGNGEINLTAIESAFNELNLTIEVLKGQSLTWPRIESDTHWITVGYDRDLNIAMDILEEETLKFLADTRGLSSTQARRYMAAYGDCRVAEVVNQLKGVYCMLPKQASPVLAPNPVIDTMESFVTHSVNADAMQAMNLAAIGMIERLQEMKGLSALDAYSLASLAMDTRIGRPEAGASSLHCLLPKSLWVLE
;
A
#
# COMPACT_ATOMS: atom_id res chain seq x y z
N MET A 1 9.53 -17.75 -84.80
CA MET A 1 10.73 -18.57 -85.06
C MET A 1 11.90 -17.98 -84.26
N PRO A 2 12.85 -18.75 -83.72
CA PRO A 2 12.63 -19.74 -82.66
C PRO A 2 13.71 -19.74 -81.53
N LYS A 3 13.35 -20.33 -80.38
CA LYS A 3 14.14 -21.22 -79.48
C LYS A 3 15.33 -20.67 -78.65
N ARG A 4 15.24 -20.83 -77.32
CA ARG A 4 15.88 -21.90 -76.46
C ARG A 4 15.69 -21.48 -74.97
N ARG A 5 14.99 -22.22 -74.08
CA ARG A 5 15.34 -23.50 -73.39
C ARG A 5 16.74 -23.46 -72.77
N ASP A 6 17.04 -23.78 -71.52
CA ASP A 6 16.35 -24.33 -70.33
C ASP A 6 17.33 -24.08 -69.16
N PHE A 7 16.86 -23.87 -67.92
CA PHE A 7 17.40 -24.62 -66.77
C PHE A 7 16.44 -24.61 -65.57
N LEU A 8 16.26 -25.80 -65.02
CA LEU A 8 15.32 -26.21 -63.97
C LEU A 8 15.82 -25.92 -62.55
N LEU A 9 14.90 -26.15 -61.60
CA LEU A 9 15.02 -26.42 -60.16
C LEU A 9 14.49 -25.24 -59.33
N GLY A 10 13.49 -25.35 -58.45
CA GLY A 10 12.64 -26.46 -58.03
C GLY A 10 11.88 -25.92 -56.81
N SER A 11 10.55 -25.82 -56.88
CA SER A 11 9.73 -25.36 -55.75
C SER A 11 8.78 -26.47 -55.37
N ALA A 12 9.08 -27.10 -54.24
CA ALA A 12 8.18 -28.03 -53.58
C ALA A 12 6.91 -27.29 -53.16
N ALA A 13 5.76 -27.84 -53.53
CA ALA A 13 4.48 -27.43 -53.00
C ALA A 13 4.36 -27.91 -51.55
N THR A 14 4.36 -26.97 -50.59
CA THR A 14 3.89 -27.22 -49.23
C THR A 14 2.51 -26.59 -49.06
N ALA A 15 1.53 -27.46 -48.84
CA ALA A 15 0.17 -27.09 -48.52
C ALA A 15 0.14 -26.28 -47.22
N ALA A 16 -0.42 -25.07 -47.27
CA ALA A 16 -0.72 -24.29 -46.08
C ALA A 16 -1.98 -24.88 -45.41
N THR A 17 -1.78 -25.69 -44.37
CA THR A 17 -2.84 -26.00 -43.41
C THR A 17 -3.11 -24.75 -42.58
N ALA A 18 -4.23 -24.08 -42.84
CA ALA A 18 -4.76 -23.04 -41.98
C ALA A 18 -5.07 -23.67 -40.61
N ALA A 19 -4.21 -23.42 -39.62
CA ALA A 19 -4.49 -23.76 -38.23
C ALA A 19 -5.66 -22.88 -37.75
N LEU A 20 -6.82 -23.51 -37.55
CA LEU A 20 -7.92 -22.92 -36.80
C LEU A 20 -7.43 -22.69 -35.38
N LEU A 21 -7.11 -21.43 -35.06
CA LEU A 21 -6.91 -20.98 -33.68
C LEU A 21 -8.20 -21.26 -32.90
N PRO A 22 -8.14 -21.84 -31.68
CA PRO A 22 -9.31 -21.97 -30.85
C PRO A 22 -9.85 -20.57 -30.56
N LYS A 23 -11.16 -20.35 -30.79
CA LYS A 23 -11.84 -19.17 -30.26
C LYS A 23 -11.56 -19.11 -28.76
N ALA A 24 -10.93 -18.03 -28.31
CA ALA A 24 -10.79 -17.76 -26.89
C ALA A 24 -12.19 -17.82 -26.27
N ILE A 25 -12.41 -18.80 -25.40
CA ILE A 25 -13.61 -18.85 -24.57
C ILE A 25 -13.47 -17.64 -23.65
N ALA A 26 -14.29 -16.61 -23.88
CA ALA A 26 -14.44 -15.54 -22.92
C ALA A 26 -14.90 -16.18 -21.62
N GLN A 27 -14.02 -16.24 -20.62
CA GLN A 27 -14.43 -16.55 -19.26
C GLN A 27 -15.43 -15.46 -18.86
N GLU A 28 -16.71 -15.84 -18.74
CA GLU A 28 -17.74 -14.98 -18.17
C GLU A 28 -17.27 -14.55 -16.78
N ALA A 29 -17.48 -13.26 -16.45
CA ALA A 29 -17.19 -12.77 -15.11
C ALA A 29 -17.99 -13.60 -14.09
N PRO A 30 -17.40 -13.96 -12.94
CA PRO A 30 -18.13 -14.69 -11.92
C PRO A 30 -19.39 -13.93 -11.52
N PRO A 31 -20.50 -14.63 -11.21
CA PRO A 31 -21.75 -13.98 -10.84
C PRO A 31 -21.53 -13.08 -9.61
N THR A 32 -22.12 -11.88 -9.65
CA THR A 32 -22.07 -10.93 -8.54
C THR A 32 -22.59 -11.59 -7.27
N ARG A 33 -21.83 -11.52 -6.18
CA ARG A 33 -22.28 -12.05 -4.88
C ARG A 33 -23.55 -11.31 -4.44
N PRO A 34 -24.55 -11.98 -3.83
CA PRO A 34 -25.82 -11.35 -3.47
C PRO A 34 -25.67 -10.08 -2.63
N GLU A 35 -24.74 -10.07 -1.68
CA GLU A 35 -24.41 -8.92 -0.85
C GLU A 35 -23.89 -7.72 -1.65
N MET A 36 -23.14 -7.95 -2.73
CA MET A 36 -22.67 -6.87 -3.61
C MET A 36 -23.79 -6.33 -4.49
N ALA A 37 -24.68 -7.20 -4.97
CA ALA A 37 -25.86 -6.76 -5.71
C ALA A 37 -26.78 -5.90 -4.81
N ALA A 38 -27.02 -6.33 -3.57
CA ALA A 38 -27.81 -5.56 -2.60
C ALA A 38 -27.18 -4.19 -2.29
N LEU A 39 -25.85 -4.14 -2.10
CA LEU A 39 -25.13 -2.88 -1.89
C LEU A 39 -25.27 -1.94 -3.10
N GLN A 40 -25.14 -2.46 -4.32
CA GLN A 40 -25.32 -1.70 -5.57
C GLN A 40 -26.75 -1.21 -5.79
N GLU A 41 -27.75 -1.93 -5.25
CA GLU A 41 -29.16 -1.52 -5.22
C GLU A 41 -29.47 -0.52 -4.08
N GLY A 42 -28.45 -0.13 -3.29
CA GLY A 42 -28.56 0.88 -2.24
C GLY A 42 -28.90 0.35 -0.85
N TYR A 43 -28.80 -0.97 -0.61
CA TYR A 43 -29.02 -1.53 0.72
C TYR A 43 -27.88 -1.15 1.68
N VAL A 44 -28.26 -0.64 2.86
CA VAL A 44 -27.34 -0.27 3.94
C VAL A 44 -27.78 -0.96 5.22
N GLY A 45 -26.83 -1.52 5.96
CA GLY A 45 -27.11 -2.12 7.27
C GLY A 45 -26.82 -3.61 7.34
N GLN A 46 -27.38 -4.25 8.38
CA GLN A 46 -27.24 -5.67 8.61
C GLN A 46 -27.87 -6.47 7.46
N TYR A 47 -27.09 -7.36 6.88
CA TYR A 47 -27.46 -8.32 5.86
C TYR A 47 -27.33 -9.76 6.39
N GLN A 48 -27.66 -10.74 5.56
CA GLN A 48 -27.69 -12.14 5.93
C GLN A 48 -26.32 -12.66 6.39
N GLY A 49 -26.31 -13.63 7.31
CA GLY A 49 -25.09 -14.36 7.70
C GLY A 49 -24.06 -13.57 8.49
N GLY A 50 -24.44 -12.51 9.19
CA GLY A 50 -23.49 -11.67 9.95
C GLY A 50 -22.72 -10.69 9.06
N VAL A 51 -23.21 -10.42 7.85
CA VAL A 51 -22.66 -9.40 6.95
C VAL A 51 -23.32 -8.05 7.24
N TYR A 52 -22.57 -6.96 7.18
CA TYR A 52 -23.06 -5.58 7.21
C TYR A 52 -22.62 -4.87 5.93
N LEU A 53 -23.53 -4.16 5.27
CA LEU A 53 -23.26 -3.42 4.02
C LEU A 53 -23.13 -1.93 4.33
N LEU A 54 -21.97 -1.34 4.03
CA LEU A 54 -21.63 0.04 4.35
C LEU A 54 -21.12 0.78 3.10
N PRO A 55 -22.01 1.39 2.29
CA PRO A 55 -21.59 2.12 1.10
C PRO A 55 -20.79 3.37 1.46
N ALA A 56 -20.08 3.90 0.47
CA ALA A 56 -19.37 5.16 0.59
C ALA A 56 -20.27 6.31 0.13
N THR A 57 -20.78 7.08 1.09
CA THR A 57 -21.68 8.22 0.89
C THR A 57 -21.25 9.41 1.73
N ASP A 58 -21.82 10.59 1.50
CA ASP A 58 -21.58 11.78 2.33
C ASP A 58 -21.98 11.57 3.81
N GLU A 59 -22.83 10.58 4.10
CA GLU A 59 -23.25 10.24 5.47
C GLU A 59 -22.33 9.22 6.15
N THR A 60 -21.56 8.45 5.39
CA THR A 60 -20.73 7.35 5.90
C THR A 60 -19.24 7.61 5.80
N VAL A 61 -18.85 8.67 5.09
CA VAL A 61 -17.45 9.03 4.80
C VAL A 61 -17.10 10.37 5.41
N GLN A 62 -15.92 10.44 6.01
CA GLN A 62 -15.34 11.67 6.56
C GLN A 62 -14.14 12.08 5.74
N TRP A 63 -13.95 13.39 5.59
CA TRP A 63 -12.78 13.94 4.91
C TRP A 63 -11.73 14.35 5.92
N GLY A 64 -10.62 13.62 5.92
CA GLY A 64 -9.33 14.02 6.46
C GLY A 64 -9.25 14.15 7.98
N TRP A 65 -10.26 13.65 8.70
CA TRP A 65 -10.33 13.66 10.16
C TRP A 65 -10.73 12.30 10.73
N PHE A 66 -10.08 11.89 11.81
CA PHE A 66 -10.60 10.96 12.79
C PHE A 66 -11.25 11.77 13.90
N ASN A 67 -12.50 11.47 14.25
CA ASN A 67 -13.21 12.16 15.31
C ASN A 67 -13.94 11.17 16.21
N ASN A 68 -13.53 11.10 17.47
CA ASN A 68 -14.11 10.20 18.47
C ASN A 68 -15.60 10.46 18.75
N ALA A 69 -16.09 11.67 18.47
CA ALA A 69 -17.48 12.05 18.71
C ALA A 69 -18.43 11.68 17.56
N GLU A 70 -17.91 11.16 16.45
CA GLU A 70 -18.74 10.77 15.31
C GLU A 70 -19.65 9.59 15.67
N PRO A 71 -20.95 9.66 15.33
CA PRO A 71 -21.83 8.53 15.55
C PRO A 71 -21.35 7.34 14.70
N PRO A 72 -21.41 6.11 15.24
CA PRO A 72 -21.11 4.92 14.46
C PRO A 72 -21.98 4.84 13.20
N ARG A 73 -21.33 4.61 12.05
CA ARG A 73 -21.98 4.38 10.76
C ARG A 73 -22.36 2.91 10.56
N ALA A 74 -21.75 2.04 11.35
CA ALA A 74 -22.16 0.65 11.51
C ALA A 74 -22.00 0.23 12.99
N ARG A 75 -22.89 -0.66 13.44
CA ARG A 75 -22.77 -1.36 14.73
C ARG A 75 -22.81 -2.86 14.42
N ILE A 76 -21.77 -3.58 14.82
CA ILE A 76 -21.59 -5.00 14.50
C ILE A 76 -21.21 -5.79 15.75
N ARG A 77 -21.36 -7.11 15.70
CA ARG A 77 -20.84 -8.02 16.73
C ARG A 77 -19.47 -8.55 16.32
N SER A 78 -18.69 -8.98 17.32
CA SER A 78 -17.44 -9.71 17.06
C SER A 78 -17.70 -10.94 16.17
N GLY A 79 -16.93 -11.09 15.10
CA GLY A 79 -17.04 -12.14 14.09
C GLY A 79 -17.88 -11.75 12.86
N ASP A 80 -18.62 -10.64 12.92
CA ASP A 80 -19.35 -10.13 11.76
C ASP A 80 -18.38 -9.61 10.68
N THR A 81 -18.90 -9.53 9.45
CA THR A 81 -18.16 -9.05 8.28
C THR A 81 -18.76 -7.76 7.76
N VAL A 82 -17.94 -6.73 7.56
CA VAL A 82 -18.35 -5.47 6.92
C VAL A 82 -17.87 -5.48 5.48
N VAL A 83 -18.80 -5.32 4.55
CA VAL A 83 -18.51 -5.03 3.14
C VAL A 83 -18.71 -3.54 2.96
N MET A 84 -17.60 -2.82 2.79
CA MET A 84 -17.60 -1.37 2.66
C MET A 84 -17.05 -0.89 1.32
N GLU A 85 -17.55 0.23 0.84
CA GLU A 85 -16.93 0.98 -0.25
C GLU A 85 -16.03 2.08 0.33
N THR A 86 -15.12 2.59 -0.51
CA THR A 86 -14.33 3.79 -0.20
C THR A 86 -14.47 4.83 -1.30
N MET A 87 -14.09 6.08 -1.00
CA MET A 87 -14.07 7.18 -1.96
C MET A 87 -12.64 7.54 -2.34
N MET A 88 -12.48 8.14 -3.52
CA MET A 88 -11.24 8.79 -3.90
C MET A 88 -10.95 9.95 -2.93
N ALA A 89 -9.71 10.42 -2.92
CA ALA A 89 -9.28 11.55 -2.11
C ALA A 89 -10.23 12.76 -2.21
N SER A 90 -10.37 13.45 -1.08
CA SER A 90 -11.20 14.65 -0.91
C SER A 90 -12.68 14.45 -1.26
N LEU A 91 -13.29 13.36 -0.79
CA LEU A 91 -14.70 12.97 -1.05
C LEU A 91 -15.01 12.89 -2.55
N ASN A 92 -14.22 12.11 -3.31
CA ASN A 92 -14.33 12.02 -4.77
C ASN A 92 -14.10 13.34 -5.54
N GLN A 93 -13.44 14.33 -4.95
CA GLN A 93 -13.04 15.53 -5.70
C GLN A 93 -11.76 15.34 -6.51
N VAL A 94 -10.98 14.29 -6.26
CA VAL A 94 -9.83 13.90 -7.08
C VAL A 94 -10.20 12.70 -7.95
N LEU A 95 -10.76 12.97 -9.13
CA LEU A 95 -11.17 11.98 -10.13
C LEU A 95 -10.36 12.15 -11.42
N PRO A 96 -10.34 11.14 -12.31
CA PRO A 96 -9.75 11.28 -13.64
C PRO A 96 -10.17 12.56 -14.36
N GLY A 97 -9.19 13.38 -14.73
CA GLY A 97 -9.38 14.64 -15.44
C GLY A 97 -9.30 15.90 -14.56
N VAL A 98 -9.19 15.75 -13.24
CA VAL A 98 -8.98 16.87 -12.32
C VAL A 98 -7.56 17.42 -12.49
N SER A 99 -7.40 18.74 -12.56
CA SER A 99 -6.09 19.36 -12.78
C SER A 99 -5.26 19.43 -11.50
N ILE A 100 -3.94 19.56 -11.64
CA ILE A 100 -3.06 19.67 -10.46
C ILE A 100 -3.31 20.98 -9.69
N GLU A 101 -3.76 22.04 -10.37
CA GLU A 101 -4.16 23.30 -9.73
C GLU A 101 -5.37 23.11 -8.83
N GLU A 102 -6.33 22.29 -9.25
CA GLU A 102 -7.50 21.96 -8.43
C GLU A 102 -7.11 21.11 -7.21
N ILE A 103 -6.29 20.08 -7.38
CA ILE A 103 -5.77 19.28 -6.26
C ILE A 103 -4.99 20.16 -5.28
N THR A 104 -4.17 21.08 -5.81
CA THR A 104 -3.43 22.05 -5.00
C THR A 104 -4.38 22.96 -4.24
N ARG A 105 -5.44 23.48 -4.88
CA ARG A 105 -6.47 24.31 -4.23
C ARG A 105 -7.15 23.56 -3.10
N LEU A 106 -7.59 22.31 -3.32
CA LEU A 106 -8.22 21.48 -2.30
C LEU A 106 -7.33 21.35 -1.06
N ARG A 107 -6.01 21.17 -1.26
CA ARG A 107 -5.05 21.10 -0.16
C ARG A 107 -4.87 22.43 0.57
N VAL A 108 -4.75 23.55 -0.16
CA VAL A 108 -4.54 24.88 0.42
C VAL A 108 -5.76 25.38 1.18
N ASP A 109 -6.96 25.17 0.63
CA ASP A 109 -8.21 25.66 1.19
C ASP A 109 -8.66 24.87 2.44
N ASN A 110 -8.03 23.72 2.71
CA ASN A 110 -8.36 22.82 3.83
C ASN A 110 -7.14 22.54 4.73
N PRO A 111 -6.56 23.54 5.41
CA PRO A 111 -5.35 23.36 6.20
C PRO A 111 -5.57 22.38 7.38
N GLY A 112 -4.55 21.56 7.66
CA GLY A 112 -4.57 20.57 8.76
C GLY A 112 -5.33 19.28 8.46
N ARG A 113 -6.16 19.27 7.41
CA ARG A 113 -6.92 18.11 6.96
C ARG A 113 -6.06 17.22 6.04
N GLY A 114 -6.15 15.90 6.21
CA GLY A 114 -5.58 14.96 5.23
C GLY A 114 -6.38 14.93 3.92
N PRO A 115 -5.79 14.58 2.77
CA PRO A 115 -6.55 14.39 1.54
C PRO A 115 -7.50 13.17 1.62
N HIS A 116 -7.36 12.34 2.67
CA HIS A 116 -7.98 11.04 2.79
C HIS A 116 -9.49 11.12 3.00
N SER A 117 -10.23 10.28 2.27
CA SER A 117 -11.63 9.96 2.52
C SER A 117 -11.71 8.66 3.31
N VAL A 118 -12.28 8.69 4.51
CA VAL A 118 -12.33 7.51 5.41
C VAL A 118 -13.78 7.13 5.71
N THR A 119 -14.16 5.90 5.37
CA THR A 119 -15.49 5.34 5.63
C THR A 119 -15.54 4.78 7.06
N GLY A 120 -16.58 5.11 7.83
CA GLY A 120 -16.74 4.71 9.24
C GLY A 120 -17.18 5.88 10.15
N PRO A 121 -17.15 5.71 11.49
CA PRO A 121 -16.60 4.57 12.21
C PRO A 121 -17.55 3.37 12.29
N ILE A 122 -16.96 2.18 12.38
CA ILE A 122 -17.63 0.93 12.73
C ILE A 122 -17.46 0.70 14.23
N PHE A 123 -18.57 0.57 14.96
CA PHE A 123 -18.57 0.22 16.38
C PHE A 123 -18.71 -1.29 16.54
N VAL A 124 -17.79 -1.92 17.27
CA VAL A 124 -17.75 -3.36 17.51
C VAL A 124 -18.21 -3.68 18.93
N GLU A 125 -19.37 -4.31 19.07
CA GLU A 125 -19.94 -4.65 20.38
C GLU A 125 -18.99 -5.50 21.23
N GLY A 126 -18.78 -5.08 22.48
CA GLY A 126 -17.95 -5.79 23.46
C GLY A 126 -16.44 -5.49 23.39
N ALA A 127 -16.00 -4.66 22.43
CA ALA A 127 -14.63 -4.14 22.40
C ALA A 127 -14.46 -3.05 23.47
N GLU A 128 -13.45 -3.21 24.32
CA GLU A 128 -13.13 -2.30 25.43
C GLU A 128 -11.65 -1.90 25.40
N PRO A 129 -11.27 -0.76 26.01
CA PRO A 129 -9.87 -0.37 26.11
C PRO A 129 -9.00 -1.48 26.71
N GLY A 130 -7.90 -1.80 26.03
CA GLY A 130 -7.01 -2.90 26.41
C GLY A 130 -7.31 -4.24 25.73
N ASP A 131 -8.34 -4.33 24.90
CA ASP A 131 -8.53 -5.41 23.93
C ASP A 131 -7.76 -5.15 22.63
N VAL A 132 -7.83 -6.10 21.69
CA VAL A 132 -7.34 -5.96 20.32
C VAL A 132 -8.45 -6.30 19.33
N LEU A 133 -8.63 -5.47 18.30
CA LEU A 133 -9.40 -5.87 17.11
C LEU A 133 -8.50 -6.67 16.17
N LYS A 134 -8.96 -7.86 15.79
CA LYS A 134 -8.40 -8.66 14.70
C LYS A 134 -9.25 -8.42 13.46
N VAL A 135 -8.69 -7.72 12.47
CA VAL A 135 -9.39 -7.31 11.25
C VAL A 135 -8.79 -8.04 10.05
N ARG A 136 -9.53 -9.01 9.51
CA ARG A 136 -9.14 -9.83 8.36
C ARG A 136 -9.63 -9.18 7.06
N ILE A 137 -8.73 -8.90 6.13
CA ILE A 137 -9.03 -8.33 4.80
C ILE A 137 -9.39 -9.45 3.82
N ASN A 138 -10.65 -9.87 3.82
CA ASN A 138 -11.13 -11.00 3.03
C ASN A 138 -11.03 -10.78 1.53
N ARG A 139 -11.33 -9.56 1.08
CA ARG A 139 -11.38 -9.21 -0.34
C ARG A 139 -11.18 -7.72 -0.57
N ILE A 140 -10.46 -7.38 -1.64
CA ILE A 140 -10.33 -6.01 -2.14
C ILE A 140 -10.66 -5.98 -3.64
N VAL A 141 -11.60 -5.11 -4.02
CA VAL A 141 -11.90 -4.82 -5.42
C VAL A 141 -11.71 -3.32 -5.66
N PRO A 142 -10.59 -2.89 -6.27
CA PRO A 142 -10.39 -1.48 -6.57
C PRO A 142 -11.32 -1.00 -7.69
N ARG A 143 -11.57 0.30 -7.72
CA ARG A 143 -12.12 0.98 -8.90
C ARG A 143 -11.12 0.86 -10.04
N SER A 144 -11.60 0.96 -11.27
CA SER A 144 -10.77 0.80 -12.48
C SER A 144 -9.91 2.03 -12.80
N TYR A 145 -9.68 2.91 -11.83
CA TYR A 145 -8.91 4.14 -12.01
C TYR A 145 -8.25 4.60 -10.72
N GLY A 146 -7.25 5.46 -10.85
CA GLY A 146 -6.59 6.13 -9.75
C GLY A 146 -5.78 7.35 -10.21
N ALA A 147 -5.11 8.02 -9.28
CA ALA A 147 -4.27 9.17 -9.56
C ALA A 147 -3.01 9.18 -8.69
N ASN A 148 -1.90 9.66 -9.22
CA ASN A 148 -0.69 10.01 -8.47
C ASN A 148 -0.41 11.49 -8.73
N TRP A 149 0.04 12.23 -7.73
CA TRP A 149 0.35 13.64 -7.91
C TRP A 149 1.55 14.12 -7.10
N ASN A 150 2.26 15.07 -7.70
CA ASN A 150 3.28 15.89 -7.06
C ASN A 150 2.72 17.30 -6.85
N LEU A 151 2.73 17.79 -5.62
CA LEU A 151 2.28 19.14 -5.28
C LEU A 151 3.40 20.17 -5.49
N PRO A 152 3.08 21.47 -5.64
CA PRO A 152 4.09 22.51 -5.76
C PRO A 152 5.07 22.49 -4.57
N GLY A 153 6.36 22.63 -4.87
CA GLY A 153 7.43 22.60 -3.85
C GLY A 153 7.26 23.65 -2.74
N SER A 154 6.56 24.76 -3.02
CA SER A 154 6.21 25.78 -2.03
C SER A 154 5.31 25.28 -0.90
N LEU A 155 4.62 24.15 -1.07
CA LEU A 155 3.83 23.51 -0.02
C LEU A 155 4.68 22.63 0.91
N ASN A 156 5.93 22.32 0.53
CA ASN A 156 6.87 21.51 1.30
C ASN A 156 6.28 20.13 1.70
N LEU A 157 5.68 19.44 0.73
CA LEU A 157 5.10 18.10 0.88
C LEU A 157 5.80 17.10 -0.06
N GLY A 158 5.84 15.84 0.35
CA GLY A 158 6.71 14.82 -0.25
C GLY A 158 8.12 14.87 0.34
N GLN A 159 8.95 13.90 -0.02
CA GLN A 159 10.28 13.77 0.57
C GLN A 159 11.30 14.77 -0.01
N PHE A 160 11.14 15.17 -1.27
CA PHE A 160 12.11 16.02 -1.98
C PHE A 160 11.47 17.25 -2.66
N PRO A 161 10.68 18.07 -1.94
CA PRO A 161 9.92 19.18 -2.54
C PRO A 161 10.81 20.28 -3.15
N THR A 162 12.06 20.40 -2.70
CA THR A 162 13.03 21.36 -3.26
C THR A 162 13.71 20.88 -4.53
N LEU A 163 13.87 19.57 -4.70
CA LEU A 163 14.47 18.97 -5.89
C LEU A 163 13.44 18.78 -7.01
N PHE A 164 12.18 18.55 -6.64
CA PHE A 164 11.07 18.34 -7.58
C PHE A 164 9.91 19.29 -7.28
N PRO A 165 10.09 20.61 -7.49
CA PRO A 165 9.11 21.62 -7.10
C PRO A 165 7.92 21.73 -8.05
N GLU A 166 8.02 21.15 -9.25
CA GLU A 166 7.03 21.31 -10.31
C GLU A 166 5.77 20.46 -10.04
N PRO A 167 4.57 21.04 -10.09
CA PRO A 167 3.33 20.30 -9.88
C PRO A 167 3.03 19.36 -11.05
N GLN A 168 2.55 18.15 -10.76
CA GLN A 168 2.06 17.20 -11.76
C GLN A 168 0.93 16.33 -11.19
N VAL A 169 -0.02 15.95 -12.03
CA VAL A 169 -0.96 14.85 -11.76
C VAL A 169 -0.94 13.87 -12.94
N LYS A 170 -0.91 12.58 -12.63
CA LYS A 170 -1.10 11.49 -13.59
C LYS A 170 -2.35 10.72 -13.19
N HIS A 171 -3.23 10.48 -14.15
CA HIS A 171 -4.40 9.64 -13.97
C HIS A 171 -4.16 8.30 -14.62
N PHE A 172 -4.57 7.24 -13.94
CA PHE A 172 -4.34 5.87 -14.34
C PHE A 172 -5.66 5.16 -14.54
N TYR A 173 -5.72 4.33 -15.57
CA TYR A 173 -6.80 3.38 -15.80
C TYR A 173 -6.24 1.99 -15.57
N LEU A 174 -6.84 1.26 -14.63
CA LEU A 174 -6.32 -0.02 -14.17
C LEU A 174 -6.87 -1.14 -15.06
N ASP A 175 -5.99 -1.94 -15.66
CA ASP A 175 -6.40 -3.20 -16.28
C ASP A 175 -6.51 -4.26 -15.18
N LEU A 176 -7.67 -4.32 -14.54
CA LEU A 176 -7.95 -5.25 -13.44
C LEU A 176 -7.94 -6.72 -13.88
N LYS A 177 -8.09 -7.00 -15.18
CA LYS A 177 -8.03 -8.36 -15.70
C LYS A 177 -6.58 -8.84 -15.80
N ARG A 178 -5.67 -7.97 -16.25
CA ARG A 178 -4.23 -8.26 -16.30
C ARG A 178 -3.53 -8.03 -14.96
N GLY A 179 -4.14 -7.27 -14.06
CA GLY A 179 -3.55 -6.89 -12.78
C GLY A 179 -2.42 -5.87 -12.92
N VAL A 180 -2.51 -4.98 -13.91
CA VAL A 180 -1.47 -3.98 -14.20
C VAL A 180 -2.07 -2.62 -14.54
N THR A 181 -1.25 -1.58 -14.45
CA THR A 181 -1.54 -0.25 -15.01
C THR A 181 -0.33 0.26 -15.77
N GLU A 182 -0.53 0.93 -16.89
CA GLU A 182 0.56 1.56 -17.65
C GLU A 182 0.95 2.88 -16.97
N PHE A 183 2.23 3.02 -16.59
CA PHE A 183 2.76 4.25 -16.00
C PHE A 183 3.16 5.28 -17.07
N LEU A 184 3.82 4.77 -18.10
CA LEU A 184 4.22 5.44 -19.34
C LEU A 184 4.24 4.35 -20.43
N PRO A 185 4.21 4.71 -21.73
CA PRO A 185 4.30 3.74 -22.80
C PRO A 185 5.45 2.73 -22.59
N GLY A 186 5.11 1.45 -22.46
CA GLY A 186 6.07 0.37 -22.25
C GLY A 186 6.58 0.18 -20.82
N ILE A 187 6.04 0.92 -19.84
CA ILE A 187 6.31 0.75 -18.41
C ILE A 187 5.00 0.37 -17.70
N GLU A 188 4.91 -0.88 -17.24
CA GLU A 188 3.73 -1.39 -16.53
C GLU A 188 4.02 -1.62 -15.05
N LEU A 189 3.09 -1.19 -14.20
CA LEU A 189 3.12 -1.39 -12.76
C LEU A 189 2.12 -2.47 -12.34
N PRO A 190 2.51 -3.44 -11.50
CA PRO A 190 1.58 -4.43 -10.97
C PRO A 190 0.59 -3.78 -10.00
N VAL A 191 -0.70 -3.97 -10.24
CA VAL A 191 -1.79 -3.52 -9.35
C VAL A 191 -1.87 -4.49 -8.18
N ARG A 192 -1.56 -3.98 -6.98
CA ARG A 192 -1.59 -4.73 -5.72
C ARG A 192 -2.29 -3.86 -4.67
N PRO A 193 -3.63 -3.85 -4.65
CA PRO A 193 -4.39 -2.86 -3.91
C PRO A 193 -4.40 -3.17 -2.40
N PHE A 194 -4.38 -2.11 -1.58
CA PHE A 194 -4.45 -2.18 -0.12
C PHE A 194 -4.99 -0.85 0.45
N PRO A 195 -5.63 -0.85 1.63
CA PRO A 195 -5.98 0.40 2.30
C PRO A 195 -4.74 1.02 2.96
N GLY A 196 -4.37 2.24 2.56
CA GLY A 196 -3.36 3.05 3.25
C GLY A 196 -3.81 3.39 4.68
N ILE A 197 -5.13 3.66 4.83
CA ILE A 197 -5.78 3.82 6.14
C ILE A 197 -6.55 2.60 6.58
N ILE A 198 -6.15 2.07 7.73
CA ILE A 198 -7.00 1.24 8.59
C ILE A 198 -6.65 1.53 10.05
N GLY A 199 -7.63 1.99 10.84
CA GLY A 199 -7.34 2.47 12.19
C GLY A 199 -8.56 2.62 13.07
N VAL A 200 -8.32 2.58 14.39
CA VAL A 200 -9.35 2.75 15.42
C VAL A 200 -9.27 4.14 16.05
N ALA A 201 -10.26 4.50 16.88
CA ALA A 201 -10.22 5.77 17.60
C ALA A 201 -9.08 5.79 18.62
N ARG A 202 -8.52 6.99 18.80
CA ARG A 202 -7.49 7.28 19.80
C ARG A 202 -8.07 7.26 21.20
N ALA A 203 -7.22 7.03 22.20
CA ALA A 203 -7.60 7.15 23.61
C ALA A 203 -8.00 8.60 23.95
N GLU A 204 -7.27 9.57 23.42
CA GLU A 204 -7.59 10.98 23.59
C GLU A 204 -8.84 11.33 22.78
N SER A 205 -9.84 11.91 23.45
CA SER A 205 -11.02 12.43 22.76
C SER A 205 -10.67 13.68 21.96
N GLY A 206 -11.12 13.73 20.71
CA GLY A 206 -10.98 14.93 19.88
C GLY A 206 -11.14 14.63 18.39
N GLN A 207 -10.82 15.65 17.60
CA GLN A 207 -10.70 15.57 16.15
C GLN A 207 -9.22 15.64 15.78
N TYR A 208 -8.74 14.66 15.04
CA TYR A 208 -7.33 14.51 14.66
C TYR A 208 -7.20 14.29 13.16
N SER A 209 -6.17 14.88 12.56
CA SER A 209 -5.89 14.70 11.13
C SER A 209 -5.71 13.22 10.81
N THR A 210 -6.18 12.78 9.65
CA THR A 210 -5.93 11.41 9.15
C THR A 210 -4.52 11.22 8.60
N VAL A 211 -3.67 12.26 8.56
CA VAL A 211 -2.31 12.18 7.99
C VAL A 211 -1.37 11.35 8.86
N PRO A 212 -1.12 11.66 10.14
CA PRO A 212 -0.14 10.89 10.91
C PRO A 212 -0.70 9.51 11.30
N PRO A 213 0.03 8.41 11.06
CA PRO A 213 -0.25 7.13 11.73
C PRO A 213 0.05 7.19 13.22
N GLY A 214 -0.31 6.13 13.94
CA GLY A 214 0.09 5.94 15.33
C GLY A 214 -0.25 4.56 15.88
N PRO A 215 -0.17 4.37 17.21
CA PRO A 215 -0.59 3.15 17.89
C PRO A 215 -1.98 2.63 17.49
N PHE A 216 -2.87 3.54 17.08
CA PHE A 216 -4.23 3.27 16.63
C PHE A 216 -4.33 2.80 15.17
N GLY A 217 -3.21 2.58 14.48
CA GLY A 217 -3.18 2.36 13.04
C GLY A 217 -3.23 3.71 12.31
N GLY A 218 -4.23 3.89 11.46
CA GLY A 218 -4.38 5.11 10.65
C GLY A 218 -3.62 4.97 9.34
N ASN A 219 -2.92 6.04 8.93
CA ASN A 219 -2.20 6.14 7.65
C ASN A 219 -0.89 5.35 7.65
N LEU A 220 -1.01 4.02 7.68
CA LEU A 220 0.13 3.13 7.80
C LEU A 220 0.89 3.02 6.47
N ASP A 221 0.19 3.13 5.34
CA ASP A 221 0.77 3.03 3.99
C ASP A 221 1.68 1.80 3.84
N CYS A 222 1.25 0.72 4.50
CA CYS A 222 1.95 -0.54 4.52
C CYS A 222 1.37 -1.42 3.42
N ARG A 223 2.06 -1.47 2.28
CA ARG A 223 1.68 -2.26 1.08
C ARG A 223 1.53 -3.77 1.29
N GLU A 224 1.79 -4.26 2.50
CA GLU A 224 1.51 -5.65 2.89
C GLU A 224 0.07 -5.87 3.37
N LEU A 225 -0.74 -4.81 3.59
CA LEU A 225 -2.16 -4.87 3.98
C LEU A 225 -3.10 -5.28 2.82
N VAL A 226 -2.72 -6.32 2.08
CA VAL A 226 -3.47 -6.80 0.92
C VAL A 226 -4.57 -7.80 1.30
N GLU A 227 -5.44 -8.11 0.34
CA GLU A 227 -6.33 -9.27 0.42
C GLU A 227 -5.54 -10.51 0.88
N GLY A 228 -6.06 -11.21 1.89
CA GLY A 228 -5.33 -12.31 2.52
C GLY A 228 -4.76 -11.99 3.90
N THR A 229 -4.50 -10.72 4.20
CA THR A 229 -3.86 -10.33 5.46
C THR A 229 -4.85 -10.02 6.59
N THR A 230 -4.32 -9.99 7.81
CA THR A 230 -5.01 -9.60 9.03
C THR A 230 -4.20 -8.50 9.72
N ILE A 231 -4.85 -7.42 10.13
CA ILE A 231 -4.25 -6.42 11.04
C ILE A 231 -4.86 -6.55 12.43
N TYR A 232 -4.01 -6.43 13.43
CA TYR A 232 -4.35 -6.44 14.84
C TYR A 232 -4.18 -5.01 15.38
N LEU A 233 -5.26 -4.39 15.81
CA LEU A 233 -5.31 -3.00 16.26
C LEU A 233 -5.63 -2.93 17.75
N PRO A 234 -4.80 -2.27 18.58
CA PRO A 234 -5.12 -2.08 20.00
C PRO A 234 -6.34 -1.18 20.18
N VAL A 235 -7.25 -1.58 21.07
CA VAL A 235 -8.49 -0.84 21.35
C VAL A 235 -8.25 0.17 22.47
N PHE A 236 -8.65 1.42 22.24
CA PHE A 236 -8.47 2.53 23.17
C PHE A 236 -9.76 3.13 23.73
N VAL A 237 -10.89 2.87 23.08
CA VAL A 237 -12.21 3.35 23.47
C VAL A 237 -13.25 2.23 23.31
N GLU A 238 -14.38 2.37 23.99
CA GLU A 238 -15.50 1.45 23.83
C GLU A 238 -15.92 1.34 22.36
N GLY A 239 -16.10 0.10 21.89
CA GLY A 239 -16.48 -0.20 20.52
C GLY A 239 -15.38 0.00 19.49
N ALA A 240 -14.17 0.41 19.91
CA ALA A 240 -12.99 0.74 19.13
C ALA A 240 -13.12 1.89 18.12
N LEU A 241 -14.26 2.00 17.42
CA LEU A 241 -14.51 2.91 16.31
C LEU A 241 -13.49 2.71 15.17
N LEU A 242 -13.71 1.72 14.31
CA LEU A 242 -12.82 1.40 13.19
C LEU A 242 -13.16 2.22 11.93
N TRP A 243 -12.16 2.80 11.29
CA TRP A 243 -12.24 3.43 9.97
C TRP A 243 -11.31 2.74 8.98
N SER A 244 -11.66 2.83 7.70
CA SER A 244 -10.73 2.53 6.61
C SER A 244 -10.99 3.43 5.40
N GLY A 245 -9.96 3.66 4.60
CA GLY A 245 -9.98 4.56 3.47
C GLY A 245 -8.61 4.65 2.84
N ASP A 246 -8.34 5.76 2.17
CA ASP A 246 -7.05 6.03 1.51
C ASP A 246 -6.57 4.85 0.66
N SER A 247 -7.42 4.48 -0.29
CA SER A 247 -7.27 3.22 -1.00
C SER A 247 -6.19 3.33 -2.05
N HIS A 248 -5.17 2.48 -1.99
CA HIS A 248 -4.07 2.53 -2.96
C HIS A 248 -4.19 1.38 -3.95
N ALA A 249 -3.91 1.65 -5.23
CA ALA A 249 -3.80 0.61 -6.26
C ALA A 249 -2.36 0.10 -6.42
N VAL A 250 -1.38 0.99 -6.25
CA VAL A 250 0.06 0.72 -6.41
C VAL A 250 0.83 1.65 -5.48
N GLN A 251 1.75 1.09 -4.68
CA GLN A 251 2.69 1.85 -3.86
C GLN A 251 4.03 1.12 -3.75
N GLY A 252 5.12 1.88 -3.76
CA GLY A 252 6.44 1.42 -3.38
C GLY A 252 6.64 1.47 -1.87
N ASN A 253 7.71 0.83 -1.40
CA ASN A 253 8.19 1.04 -0.03
C ASN A 253 8.99 2.34 0.01
N GLY A 254 8.46 3.32 0.76
CA GLY A 254 9.02 4.64 0.99
C GLY A 254 8.05 5.78 0.63
N GLU A 255 7.15 5.57 -0.34
CA GLU A 255 6.13 6.55 -0.77
C GLU A 255 6.68 7.99 -0.95
N ILE A 256 7.87 8.08 -1.54
CA ILE A 256 8.67 9.31 -1.45
C ILE A 256 8.05 10.51 -2.16
N ASN A 257 7.17 10.31 -3.15
CA ASN A 257 6.50 11.37 -3.92
C ASN A 257 5.17 11.80 -3.27
N LEU A 258 5.02 11.63 -1.96
CA LEU A 258 3.82 11.96 -1.18
C LEU A 258 2.63 11.01 -1.38
N THR A 259 2.42 10.52 -2.61
CA THR A 259 1.24 9.73 -2.93
C THR A 259 1.58 8.41 -3.60
N ALA A 260 0.68 7.45 -3.43
CA ALA A 260 0.58 6.21 -4.18
C ALA A 260 -0.09 6.46 -5.55
N ILE A 261 -0.57 5.39 -6.20
CA ILE A 261 -1.72 5.52 -7.10
C ILE A 261 -2.96 5.47 -6.21
N GLU A 262 -3.40 6.65 -5.79
CA GLU A 262 -4.60 6.87 -5.01
C GLU A 262 -5.83 6.41 -5.78
N SER A 263 -6.69 5.65 -5.13
CA SER A 263 -7.84 4.98 -5.72
C SER A 263 -9.01 4.97 -4.73
N ALA A 264 -9.99 4.15 -5.04
CA ALA A 264 -11.14 3.82 -4.21
C ALA A 264 -11.50 2.36 -4.42
N PHE A 265 -12.21 1.77 -3.49
CA PHE A 265 -12.61 0.38 -3.53
C PHE A 265 -14.11 0.28 -3.76
N ASN A 266 -14.49 -0.49 -4.78
CA ASN A 266 -15.87 -0.97 -4.95
C ASN A 266 -16.20 -2.01 -3.88
N GLU A 267 -15.18 -2.68 -3.33
CA GLU A 267 -15.33 -3.61 -2.23
C GLU A 267 -14.07 -3.62 -1.36
N LEU A 268 -14.24 -3.35 -0.08
CA LEU A 268 -13.32 -3.71 0.99
C LEU A 268 -14.09 -4.58 1.99
N ASN A 269 -13.71 -5.84 2.08
CA ASN A 269 -14.45 -6.84 2.85
C ASN A 269 -13.64 -7.25 4.08
N LEU A 270 -14.15 -6.91 5.27
CA LEU A 270 -13.44 -7.01 6.53
C LEU A 270 -14.20 -7.89 7.53
N THR A 271 -13.62 -9.00 7.98
CA THR A 271 -14.15 -9.72 9.16
C THR A 271 -13.45 -9.19 10.41
N ILE A 272 -14.23 -8.83 11.44
CA ILE A 272 -13.72 -8.12 12.61
C ILE A 272 -14.04 -8.92 13.87
N GLU A 273 -13.01 -9.36 14.58
CA GLU A 273 -13.11 -10.08 15.86
C GLU A 273 -12.51 -9.25 17.00
N VAL A 274 -13.12 -9.34 18.19
CA VAL A 274 -12.56 -8.78 19.42
C VAL A 274 -11.77 -9.85 20.16
N LEU A 275 -10.50 -9.59 20.40
CA LEU A 275 -9.62 -10.44 21.20
C LEU A 275 -9.51 -9.87 22.62
N LYS A 276 -10.19 -10.51 23.57
CA LYS A 276 -10.24 -10.05 24.96
C LYS A 276 -8.93 -10.27 25.70
N GLY A 277 -8.52 -9.29 26.49
CA GLY A 277 -7.38 -9.41 27.41
C GLY A 277 -6.02 -9.56 26.75
N GLN A 278 -5.91 -9.19 25.47
CA GLN A 278 -4.63 -9.07 24.75
C GLN A 278 -4.33 -7.59 24.55
N SER A 279 -3.09 -7.18 24.79
CA SER A 279 -2.67 -5.80 24.56
C SER A 279 -1.54 -5.71 23.55
N LEU A 280 -1.61 -4.69 22.71
CA LEU A 280 -0.56 -4.30 21.77
C LEU A 280 -0.20 -2.84 22.03
N THR A 281 1.06 -2.49 21.82
CA THR A 281 1.49 -1.08 21.81
C THR A 281 1.25 -0.49 20.43
N TRP A 282 1.67 -1.23 19.39
CA TRP A 282 1.54 -0.87 17.99
C TRP A 282 0.76 -1.93 17.22
N PRO A 283 0.17 -1.59 16.06
CA PRO A 283 -0.47 -2.58 15.21
C PRO A 283 0.48 -3.72 14.84
N ARG A 284 -0.09 -4.91 14.65
CA ARG A 284 0.63 -6.07 14.10
C ARG A 284 -0.08 -6.57 12.87
N ILE A 285 0.65 -7.00 11.86
CA ILE A 285 0.06 -7.53 10.62
C ILE A 285 0.46 -9.01 10.49
N GLU A 286 -0.44 -9.79 9.91
CA GLU A 286 -0.26 -11.21 9.65
C GLU A 286 -0.66 -11.51 8.20
N SER A 287 0.25 -12.14 7.47
CA SER A 287 -0.06 -12.79 6.18
C SER A 287 -0.03 -14.30 6.35
N ASP A 288 -0.32 -15.06 5.30
CA ASP A 288 -0.24 -16.54 5.34
C ASP A 288 1.17 -17.04 5.72
N THR A 289 2.21 -16.27 5.38
CA THR A 289 3.61 -16.70 5.49
C THR A 289 4.40 -15.95 6.55
N HIS A 290 4.00 -14.72 6.92
CA HIS A 290 4.77 -13.85 7.81
C HIS A 290 3.92 -13.22 8.91
N TRP A 291 4.55 -13.03 10.06
CA TRP A 291 4.17 -11.99 11.02
C TRP A 291 4.92 -10.71 10.68
N ILE A 292 4.28 -9.56 10.88
CA ILE A 292 4.83 -8.26 10.51
C ILE A 292 4.64 -7.30 11.68
N THR A 293 5.74 -6.76 12.18
CA THR A 293 5.79 -5.70 13.19
C THR A 293 6.06 -4.37 12.50
N VAL A 294 5.71 -3.27 13.18
CA VAL A 294 5.83 -1.92 12.64
C VAL A 294 6.46 -0.97 13.66
N GLY A 295 7.04 0.12 13.17
CA GLY A 295 7.49 1.25 13.99
C GLY A 295 7.32 2.57 13.23
N TYR A 296 6.79 3.58 13.90
CA TYR A 296 6.59 4.91 13.34
C TYR A 296 7.07 5.99 14.30
N ASP A 297 7.82 6.95 13.78
CA ASP A 297 8.22 8.16 14.50
C ASP A 297 8.56 9.29 13.51
N ARG A 298 8.67 10.53 13.98
CA ARG A 298 9.13 11.66 13.17
C ARG A 298 10.61 11.52 12.75
N ASP A 299 11.40 10.77 13.52
CA ASP A 299 12.77 10.40 13.20
C ASP A 299 12.81 8.93 12.76
N LEU A 300 13.40 8.64 11.59
CA LEU A 300 13.46 7.27 11.06
C LEU A 300 14.33 6.36 11.92
N ASN A 301 15.33 6.90 12.62
CA ASN A 301 16.16 6.11 13.53
C ASN A 301 15.32 5.65 14.73
N ILE A 302 14.49 6.54 15.28
CA ILE A 302 13.57 6.19 16.38
C ILE A 302 12.48 5.22 15.88
N ALA A 303 11.98 5.40 14.66
CA ALA A 303 11.03 4.45 14.06
C ALA A 303 11.64 3.04 13.94
N MET A 304 12.93 2.93 13.59
CA MET A 304 13.67 1.67 13.57
C MET A 304 13.89 1.08 14.97
N ASP A 305 14.15 1.90 15.99
CA ASP A 305 14.26 1.45 17.38
C ASP A 305 12.91 0.88 17.88
N ILE A 306 11.79 1.56 17.58
CA ILE A 306 10.44 1.07 17.90
C ILE A 306 10.17 -0.26 17.19
N LEU A 307 10.55 -0.37 15.91
CA LEU A 307 10.39 -1.61 15.15
C LEU A 307 11.20 -2.76 15.76
N GLU A 308 12.44 -2.51 16.19
CA GLU A 308 13.23 -3.51 16.90
C GLU A 308 12.52 -3.92 18.21
N GLU A 309 12.09 -2.96 19.02
CA GLU A 309 11.41 -3.24 20.29
C GLU A 309 10.16 -4.10 20.11
N GLU A 310 9.26 -3.73 19.18
CA GLU A 310 8.03 -4.49 18.92
C GLU A 310 8.34 -5.88 18.34
N THR A 311 9.39 -6.01 17.53
CA THR A 311 9.86 -7.30 17.00
C THR A 311 10.39 -8.21 18.11
N LEU A 312 11.22 -7.67 19.00
CA LEU A 312 11.80 -8.40 20.12
C LEU A 312 10.72 -8.85 21.10
N LYS A 313 9.78 -7.96 21.44
CA LYS A 313 8.62 -8.27 22.27
C LYS A 313 7.80 -9.39 21.66
N PHE A 314 7.47 -9.30 20.37
CA PHE A 314 6.73 -10.34 19.66
C PHE A 314 7.43 -11.71 19.70
N LEU A 315 8.74 -11.74 19.46
CA LEU A 315 9.52 -12.98 19.48
C LEU A 315 9.70 -13.55 20.89
N ALA A 316 9.78 -12.69 21.90
CA ALA A 316 9.76 -13.12 23.30
C ALA A 316 8.40 -13.77 23.65
N ASP A 317 7.30 -13.11 23.31
CA ASP A 317 5.95 -13.56 23.64
C ASP A 317 5.57 -14.85 22.92
N THR A 318 5.93 -14.99 21.64
CA THR A 318 5.49 -16.11 20.80
C THR A 318 6.46 -17.28 20.75
N ARG A 319 7.74 -17.06 21.06
CA ARG A 319 8.80 -18.08 20.94
C ARG A 319 9.66 -18.22 22.20
N GLY A 320 9.42 -17.44 23.25
CA GLY A 320 10.20 -17.49 24.49
C GLY A 320 11.67 -17.09 24.32
N LEU A 321 12.00 -16.34 23.27
CA LEU A 321 13.37 -15.92 23.01
C LEU A 321 13.80 -14.82 23.97
N SER A 322 15.00 -14.93 24.54
CA SER A 322 15.64 -13.78 25.20
C SER A 322 15.88 -12.65 24.20
N SER A 323 16.03 -11.41 24.67
CA SER A 323 16.28 -10.25 23.79
C SER A 323 17.48 -10.45 22.85
N THR A 324 18.54 -11.11 23.33
CA THR A 324 19.72 -11.43 22.50
C THR A 324 19.40 -12.47 21.42
N GLN A 325 18.60 -13.48 21.73
CA GLN A 325 18.16 -14.48 20.74
C GLN A 325 17.18 -13.86 19.74
N ALA A 326 16.25 -13.02 20.19
CA ALA A 326 15.30 -12.31 19.35
C ALA A 326 16.00 -11.37 18.36
N ARG A 327 16.98 -10.57 18.81
CA ARG A 327 17.83 -9.77 17.91
C ARG A 327 18.53 -10.60 16.85
N ARG A 328 19.14 -11.72 17.24
CA ARG A 328 19.79 -12.64 16.28
C ARG A 328 18.79 -13.24 15.29
N TYR A 329 17.58 -13.55 15.75
CA TYR A 329 16.50 -14.05 14.89
C TYR A 329 16.06 -12.98 13.89
N MET A 330 15.79 -11.75 14.34
CA MET A 330 15.44 -10.62 13.47
C MET A 330 16.55 -10.36 12.44
N ALA A 331 17.82 -10.33 12.85
CA ALA A 331 18.93 -10.11 11.93
C ALA A 331 19.12 -11.24 10.89
N ALA A 332 18.73 -12.47 11.23
CA ALA A 332 18.86 -13.63 10.34
C ALA A 332 17.66 -13.81 9.40
N TYR A 333 16.45 -13.49 9.85
CA TYR A 333 15.19 -13.86 9.20
C TYR A 333 14.23 -12.70 8.96
N GLY A 334 14.52 -11.51 9.47
CA GLY A 334 13.70 -10.32 9.27
C GLY A 334 13.97 -9.65 7.93
N ASP A 335 12.93 -9.52 7.11
CA ASP A 335 12.92 -8.66 5.93
C ASP A 335 12.29 -7.32 6.33
N CYS A 336 13.14 -6.34 6.67
CA CYS A 336 12.70 -5.04 7.17
C CYS A 336 12.75 -3.97 6.08
N ARG A 337 11.73 -3.12 6.01
CA ARG A 337 11.48 -2.18 4.90
C ARG A 337 10.91 -0.86 5.40
N VAL A 338 11.01 0.18 4.58
CA VAL A 338 10.40 1.50 4.84
C VAL A 338 9.02 1.53 4.19
N ALA A 339 7.96 1.70 4.97
CA ALA A 339 6.60 1.85 4.44
C ALA A 339 6.43 3.19 3.73
N GLU A 340 6.67 4.29 4.45
CA GLU A 340 6.45 5.67 4.03
C GLU A 340 7.38 6.63 4.78
N VAL A 341 7.60 7.84 4.25
CA VAL A 341 8.34 8.92 4.95
C VAL A 341 7.72 10.31 4.84
N VAL A 342 6.44 10.39 4.48
CA VAL A 342 5.79 11.62 4.02
C VAL A 342 4.62 12.07 4.91
N ASN A 343 4.25 11.26 5.90
CA ASN A 343 3.05 11.47 6.72
C ASN A 343 3.28 12.22 8.03
N GLN A 344 4.29 13.09 8.06
CA GLN A 344 4.83 13.75 9.27
C GLN A 344 5.56 12.79 10.23
N LEU A 345 5.04 11.58 10.41
CA LEU A 345 5.80 10.42 10.90
C LEU A 345 6.36 9.66 9.69
N LYS A 346 7.26 8.73 9.98
CA LYS A 346 7.93 7.86 9.02
C LYS A 346 7.77 6.43 9.49
N GLY A 347 7.45 5.54 8.57
CA GLY A 347 7.05 4.17 8.85
C GLY A 347 8.06 3.15 8.40
N VAL A 348 8.33 2.18 9.26
CA VAL A 348 9.10 0.98 8.94
C VAL A 348 8.35 -0.27 9.40
N TYR A 349 8.59 -1.38 8.73
CA TYR A 349 8.02 -2.67 9.11
C TYR A 349 9.03 -3.80 8.94
N CYS A 350 8.84 -4.90 9.65
CA CYS A 350 9.69 -6.09 9.49
C CYS A 350 8.87 -7.37 9.39
N MET A 351 9.11 -8.13 8.32
CA MET A 351 8.44 -9.39 8.04
C MET A 351 9.27 -10.56 8.63
N LEU A 352 8.63 -11.37 9.46
CA LEU A 352 9.22 -12.53 10.13
C LEU A 352 8.50 -13.81 9.68
N PRO A 353 9.22 -14.82 9.16
CA PRO A 353 8.59 -16.01 8.64
C PRO A 353 7.93 -16.81 9.78
N LYS A 354 6.69 -17.26 9.53
CA LYS A 354 5.93 -18.12 10.46
C LYS A 354 6.56 -19.51 10.60
N GLN A 355 7.06 -20.04 9.49
CA GLN A 355 7.70 -21.35 9.43
C GLN A 355 9.22 -21.20 9.34
N ALA A 356 9.93 -22.32 9.53
CA ALA A 356 11.37 -22.34 9.32
C ALA A 356 11.68 -21.91 7.88
N SER A 357 12.54 -20.91 7.74
CA SER A 357 13.00 -20.37 6.46
C SER A 357 14.53 -20.38 6.46
N PRO A 358 15.19 -20.49 5.29
CA PRO A 358 16.60 -20.16 5.19
C PRO A 358 16.88 -18.75 5.71
N VAL A 359 18.10 -18.54 6.20
CA VAL A 359 18.62 -17.21 6.54
C VAL A 359 18.52 -16.33 5.30
N LEU A 360 17.97 -15.12 5.47
CA LEU A 360 17.83 -14.18 4.36
C LEU A 360 19.21 -13.78 3.83
N ALA A 361 19.37 -13.76 2.51
CA ALA A 361 20.58 -13.23 1.89
C ALA A 361 20.72 -11.72 2.21
N PRO A 362 21.95 -11.18 2.29
CA PRO A 362 22.15 -9.74 2.36
C PRO A 362 21.46 -9.03 1.20
N ASN A 363 20.94 -7.82 1.44
CA ASN A 363 20.39 -6.99 0.39
C ASN A 363 21.48 -6.66 -0.64
N PRO A 364 21.16 -6.65 -1.95
CA PRO A 364 22.13 -6.31 -2.98
C PRO A 364 22.58 -4.85 -2.85
N VAL A 365 23.84 -4.59 -3.22
CA VAL A 365 24.44 -3.23 -3.30
C VAL A 365 24.78 -2.82 -4.73
N ILE A 366 24.56 -3.73 -5.67
CA ILE A 366 24.69 -3.54 -7.12
C ILE A 366 23.50 -4.19 -7.80
N ASP A 367 23.27 -3.86 -9.06
CA ASP A 367 22.23 -4.47 -9.87
C ASP A 367 22.23 -5.99 -9.81
N THR A 368 21.02 -6.55 -9.73
CA THR A 368 20.78 -7.97 -9.95
C THR A 368 20.23 -8.19 -11.36
N MET A 369 19.94 -9.44 -11.72
CA MET A 369 19.25 -9.70 -12.99
C MET A 369 17.82 -9.14 -12.97
N GLU A 370 17.20 -9.08 -11.80
CA GLU A 370 15.80 -8.74 -11.59
C GLU A 370 15.59 -7.26 -11.29
N SER A 371 16.58 -6.57 -10.70
CA SER A 371 16.38 -5.21 -10.18
C SER A 371 17.54 -4.27 -10.50
N PHE A 372 17.19 -3.00 -10.76
CA PHE A 372 18.10 -1.88 -10.56
C PHE A 372 18.28 -1.66 -9.06
N VAL A 373 19.50 -1.36 -8.64
CA VAL A 373 19.82 -1.20 -7.21
C VAL A 373 20.63 0.07 -6.99
N THR A 374 20.22 0.83 -5.97
CA THR A 374 21.02 1.89 -5.35
C THR A 374 21.07 1.68 -3.85
N HIS A 375 22.16 2.10 -3.23
CA HIS A 375 22.45 1.78 -1.83
C HIS A 375 23.22 2.93 -1.18
N SER A 376 22.97 3.14 0.11
CA SER A 376 23.73 4.08 0.93
C SER A 376 23.82 3.60 2.36
N VAL A 377 24.89 4.01 3.05
CA VAL A 377 25.12 3.80 4.48
C VAL A 377 25.39 5.15 5.12
N ASN A 378 24.67 5.47 6.19
CA ASN A 378 24.84 6.71 6.95
C ASN A 378 24.43 6.49 8.41
N ALA A 379 25.02 7.23 9.35
CA ALA A 379 24.60 7.22 10.75
C ALA A 379 23.15 7.69 10.94
N ASP A 380 22.67 8.56 10.06
CA ASP A 380 21.28 9.02 9.97
C ASP A 380 20.53 8.20 8.93
N ALA A 381 19.56 7.39 9.37
CA ALA A 381 18.73 6.57 8.50
C ALA A 381 18.02 7.35 7.38
N MET A 382 17.55 8.58 7.65
CA MET A 382 16.92 9.40 6.62
C MET A 382 17.91 9.85 5.56
N GLN A 383 19.14 10.20 5.95
CA GLN A 383 20.16 10.56 4.97
C GLN A 383 20.56 9.37 4.10
N ALA A 384 20.69 8.18 4.68
CA ALA A 384 20.95 6.96 3.92
C ALA A 384 19.81 6.67 2.91
N MET A 385 18.55 6.74 3.36
CA MET A 385 17.39 6.56 2.48
C MET A 385 17.39 7.61 1.37
N ASN A 386 17.61 8.89 1.71
CA ASN A 386 17.60 9.98 0.73
C ASN A 386 18.64 9.79 -0.37
N LEU A 387 19.87 9.45 0.00
CA LEU A 387 20.96 9.22 -0.96
C LEU A 387 20.66 8.02 -1.87
N ALA A 388 20.14 6.92 -1.32
CA ALA A 388 19.76 5.76 -2.11
C ALA A 388 18.60 6.08 -3.07
N ALA A 389 17.56 6.76 -2.60
CA ALA A 389 16.39 7.12 -3.40
C ALA A 389 16.73 8.14 -4.51
N ILE A 390 17.48 9.21 -4.19
CA ILE A 390 17.94 10.19 -5.19
C ILE A 390 18.80 9.51 -6.25
N GLY A 391 19.72 8.64 -5.85
CA GLY A 391 20.52 7.86 -6.81
C GLY A 391 19.65 7.00 -7.74
N MET A 392 18.54 6.43 -7.26
CA MET A 392 17.61 5.70 -8.12
C MET A 392 16.92 6.63 -9.12
N ILE A 393 16.48 7.81 -8.68
CA ILE A 393 15.81 8.80 -9.52
C ILE A 393 16.76 9.33 -10.61
N GLU A 394 18.00 9.68 -10.26
CA GLU A 394 19.03 10.09 -11.22
C GLU A 394 19.29 9.00 -12.25
N ARG A 395 19.42 7.75 -11.79
CA ARG A 395 19.66 6.60 -12.65
C ARG A 395 18.52 6.33 -13.63
N LEU A 396 17.27 6.52 -13.21
CA LEU A 396 16.10 6.40 -14.09
C LEU A 396 16.09 7.47 -15.18
N GLN A 397 16.51 8.69 -14.86
CA GLN A 397 16.66 9.75 -15.86
C GLN A 397 17.76 9.41 -16.86
N GLU A 398 18.93 8.99 -16.39
CA GLU A 398 20.09 8.70 -17.24
C GLU A 398 19.90 7.46 -18.12
N MET A 399 19.44 6.34 -17.53
CA MET A 399 19.39 5.06 -18.23
C MET A 399 18.11 4.85 -19.03
N LYS A 400 17.00 5.43 -18.58
CA LYS A 400 15.67 5.21 -19.18
C LYS A 400 15.07 6.47 -19.78
N GLY A 401 15.79 7.60 -19.72
CA GLY A 401 15.37 8.86 -20.34
C GLY A 401 14.10 9.45 -19.74
N LEU A 402 13.77 9.08 -18.50
CA LEU A 402 12.59 9.61 -17.82
C LEU A 402 12.78 11.08 -17.48
N SER A 403 11.70 11.86 -17.47
CA SER A 403 11.73 13.20 -16.88
C SER A 403 12.02 13.11 -15.37
N ALA A 404 12.52 14.18 -14.78
CA ALA A 404 12.79 14.24 -13.34
C ALA A 404 11.55 13.86 -12.49
N LEU A 405 10.37 14.38 -12.84
CA LEU A 405 9.12 14.05 -12.15
C LEU A 405 8.65 12.62 -12.42
N ASP A 406 8.71 12.13 -13.66
CA ASP A 406 8.33 10.74 -13.94
C ASP A 406 9.23 9.75 -13.20
N ALA A 407 10.53 10.03 -13.09
CA ALA A 407 11.45 9.22 -12.31
C ALA A 407 11.14 9.25 -10.81
N TYR A 408 10.80 10.43 -10.26
CA TYR A 408 10.42 10.59 -8.86
C TYR A 408 9.11 9.87 -8.53
N SER A 409 8.07 10.05 -9.35
CA SER A 409 6.79 9.34 -9.21
C SER A 409 6.97 7.83 -9.38
N LEU A 410 7.70 7.36 -10.40
CA LEU A 410 7.95 5.93 -10.59
C LEU A 410 8.67 5.31 -9.38
N ALA A 411 9.66 6.01 -8.82
CA ALA A 411 10.33 5.58 -7.60
C ALA A 411 9.35 5.48 -6.42
N SER A 412 8.46 6.46 -6.22
CA SER A 412 7.42 6.38 -5.17
C SER A 412 6.50 5.16 -5.34
N LEU A 413 6.15 4.84 -6.58
CA LEU A 413 5.16 3.80 -6.88
C LEU A 413 5.73 2.38 -6.91
N ALA A 414 7.02 2.21 -7.18
CA ALA A 414 7.56 0.88 -7.48
C ALA A 414 8.89 0.55 -6.78
N MET A 415 9.56 1.52 -6.17
CA MET A 415 10.78 1.26 -5.42
C MET A 415 10.47 0.41 -4.18
N ASP A 416 11.32 -0.57 -3.90
CA ASP A 416 11.29 -1.39 -2.70
C ASP A 416 12.45 -0.98 -1.80
N THR A 417 12.21 -0.01 -0.90
CA THR A 417 13.23 0.47 0.05
C THR A 417 13.38 -0.52 1.21
N ARG A 418 14.51 -1.22 1.22
CA ARG A 418 14.85 -2.23 2.23
C ARG A 418 15.89 -1.71 3.22
N ILE A 419 15.73 -2.11 4.46
CA ILE A 419 16.67 -1.86 5.54
C ILE A 419 17.66 -3.02 5.57
N GLY A 420 18.93 -2.70 5.42
CA GLY A 420 20.03 -3.64 5.54
C GLY A 420 20.21 -4.12 6.97
N ARG A 421 21.09 -5.10 7.16
CA ARG A 421 21.39 -5.59 8.51
C ARG A 421 22.00 -4.45 9.34
N PRO A 422 21.69 -4.35 10.64
CA PRO A 422 22.27 -3.33 11.49
C PRO A 422 23.81 -3.38 11.44
N GLU A 423 24.42 -2.30 10.97
CA GLU A 423 25.86 -2.06 11.09
C GLU A 423 26.10 -1.18 12.32
N ALA A 424 27.20 -1.38 13.04
CA ALA A 424 27.44 -0.65 14.28
C ALA A 424 27.52 0.86 14.02
N GLY A 425 26.48 1.60 14.43
CA GLY A 425 26.40 3.06 14.30
C GLY A 425 26.01 3.57 12.91
N ALA A 426 25.50 2.72 12.02
CA ALA A 426 25.03 3.14 10.70
C ALA A 426 23.81 2.37 10.21
N SER A 427 22.95 3.08 9.49
CA SER A 427 21.78 2.57 8.81
C SER A 427 22.11 2.33 7.34
N SER A 428 21.89 1.10 6.87
CA SER A 428 22.10 0.70 5.48
C SER A 428 20.76 0.63 4.77
N LEU A 429 20.57 1.43 3.72
CA LEU A 429 19.31 1.50 2.98
C LEU A 429 19.53 1.13 1.52
N HIS A 430 18.69 0.24 1.01
CA HIS A 430 18.79 -0.31 -0.34
C HIS A 430 17.48 -0.03 -1.09
N CYS A 431 17.57 0.71 -2.18
CA CYS A 431 16.44 1.00 -3.05
C CYS A 431 16.52 0.06 -4.25
N LEU A 432 15.55 -0.87 -4.34
CA LEU A 432 15.46 -1.81 -5.44
C LEU A 432 14.30 -1.42 -6.35
N LEU A 433 14.50 -1.44 -7.66
CA LEU A 433 13.44 -1.21 -8.63
C LEU A 433 13.40 -2.35 -9.66
N PRO A 434 12.28 -3.08 -9.79
CA PRO A 434 12.22 -4.23 -10.71
C PRO A 434 12.46 -3.84 -12.17
N LYS A 435 13.33 -4.58 -12.86
CA LYS A 435 13.60 -4.42 -14.30
C LYS A 435 12.42 -4.90 -15.16
N SER A 436 11.58 -5.78 -14.61
CA SER A 436 10.38 -6.30 -15.27
C SER A 436 9.30 -5.25 -15.52
N LEU A 437 9.42 -4.04 -14.98
CA LEU A 437 8.47 -2.95 -15.24
C LEU A 437 8.53 -2.50 -16.71
N TRP A 438 9.67 -2.64 -17.37
CA TRP A 438 9.83 -2.33 -18.80
C TRP A 438 9.38 -3.53 -19.64
N VAL A 439 8.18 -3.45 -20.22
CA VAL A 439 7.55 -4.55 -20.98
C VAL A 439 7.80 -4.47 -22.49
N LEU A 440 8.36 -3.35 -22.95
CA LEU A 440 8.83 -3.14 -24.31
C LEU A 440 10.32 -2.78 -24.22
N GLU A 441 11.20 -3.64 -24.74
CA GLU A 441 12.60 -3.30 -25.03
C GLU A 441 12.83 -3.19 -26.54
#